data_AF-A0A961AZG2-F1
#
_entry.id   AF-A0A961AZG2-F1
#
_cell.length_a   1.000
_cell.length_b   1.000
_cell.length_c   1.000
_cell.angle_alpha   90.00
_cell.angle_beta   90.00
_cell.angle_gamma   90.00
#
_symmetry.space_group_name_H-M   'P 1'
#
loop_
_entity.id
_entity.type
_entity.pdbx_description
1 polymer ?
#
loop_
_entity_poly.entity_id
_entity_poly.type
_entity_poly.pdbx_seq_one_letter_code
_entity_poly.pdbx_strand_id
1 'polypeptide(L)'
;LTGFAPKTPMPFAVNGLDPENGPNRIVIEAVDLAGRVRRFTKTVNFVNSRPELAGIHDAFIDPAGTPDVDTAGRVLVTVRDNGLFTGRVYIGKSGVSFRGFLKNDGTARFLSALEDSLEIALGRGAGRRTIGFLSFVIDAGTGMSGDLDDQAGGGGSTLASFAGEVAPHSNTNPVPDALLNVLSRGRLVRGNYNAVFGGKAQTPVLATNLFPQGDGFARIFLDRSGLARVSGYLADGARYTASGRLRKDDSLVLFNVLYARQGLFGGEVDFSDQTDSDLAGTDLLWIRNAQTRSPIYPAGWPNGVRVDTVGTFFQRPDSLDFGQGAADTVNGNANLIFADGLLSMAVTHPVSIDPLTGRVVPVPAGTRDYRLGLSAGSGQFSGYFNHDGGYRATYRGILLSKGANKGGFGFFLSRGPDGESGGVSIAPPSS
;
A
#
# COMPACT_ATOMS: atom_id res chain seq x y z
N LEU A 1 -53.01 51.39 -12.16
CA LEU A 1 -52.64 51.15 -10.75
C LEU A 1 -51.29 51.81 -10.48
N THR A 2 -51.36 53.08 -10.10
CA THR A 2 -50.28 53.87 -9.51
C THR A 2 -50.18 53.52 -8.02
N GLY A 3 -49.00 53.15 -7.54
CA GLY A 3 -48.76 52.91 -6.12
C GLY A 3 -47.94 51.66 -5.83
N PHE A 4 -46.66 51.64 -6.20
CA PHE A 4 -45.70 50.85 -5.44
C PHE A 4 -44.97 51.81 -4.50
N ALA A 5 -45.20 51.62 -3.20
CA ALA A 5 -44.48 52.32 -2.15
C ALA A 5 -42.97 51.96 -2.24
N PRO A 6 -42.08 52.92 -1.98
CA PRO A 6 -40.65 52.67 -2.00
C PRO A 6 -40.25 51.76 -0.83
N LYS A 7 -39.49 50.70 -1.13
CA LYS A 7 -38.63 49.96 -0.18
C LYS A 7 -39.33 49.30 1.03
N THR A 8 -40.53 48.74 0.91
CA THR A 8 -41.03 47.85 1.97
C THR A 8 -40.38 46.48 1.81
N PRO A 9 -39.59 45.97 2.78
CA PRO A 9 -39.05 44.61 2.72
C PRO A 9 -40.22 43.62 2.70
N MET A 10 -40.34 42.84 1.63
CA MET A 10 -41.28 41.70 1.63
C MET A 10 -40.55 40.48 2.20
N PRO A 11 -41.06 39.89 3.30
CA PRO A 11 -40.55 38.61 3.74
C PRO A 11 -40.86 37.57 2.67
N PHE A 12 -39.85 36.79 2.31
CA PHE A 12 -40.01 35.59 1.48
C PHE A 12 -39.37 34.42 2.22
N ALA A 13 -39.92 33.23 2.02
CA ALA A 13 -39.34 31.98 2.50
C ALA A 13 -39.17 31.05 1.30
N VAL A 14 -38.11 30.23 1.33
CA VAL A 14 -37.94 29.17 0.35
C VAL A 14 -38.10 27.85 1.10
N ASN A 15 -39.19 27.13 0.81
CA ASN A 15 -39.49 25.84 1.41
C ASN A 15 -39.03 24.72 0.48
N GLY A 16 -38.62 23.58 1.05
CA GLY A 16 -38.18 22.41 0.28
C GLY A 16 -36.81 22.56 -0.38
N LEU A 17 -35.95 23.46 0.12
CA LEU A 17 -34.53 23.46 -0.24
C LEU A 17 -33.78 22.54 0.72
N ASP A 18 -33.02 21.61 0.17
CA ASP A 18 -32.00 20.85 0.88
C ASP A 18 -30.64 21.50 0.58
N PRO A 19 -30.18 22.46 1.39
CA PRO A 19 -28.91 23.12 1.13
C PRO A 19 -27.77 22.09 1.19
N GLU A 20 -26.86 22.17 0.23
CA GLU A 20 -25.65 21.36 0.24
C GLU A 20 -24.68 21.90 1.28
N ASN A 21 -23.82 21.03 1.82
CA ASN A 21 -22.74 21.50 2.67
C ASN A 21 -21.87 22.56 1.93
N GLY A 22 -21.36 23.56 2.62
CA GLY A 22 -20.58 24.63 2.01
C GLY A 22 -21.42 25.76 1.36
N PRO A 23 -20.86 26.46 0.35
CA PRO A 23 -21.49 27.65 -0.24
C PRO A 23 -22.63 27.27 -1.20
N ASN A 24 -23.83 27.76 -0.90
CA ASN A 24 -25.02 27.66 -1.73
C ASN A 24 -25.36 29.02 -2.34
N ARG A 25 -25.62 29.06 -3.64
CA ARG A 25 -25.96 30.29 -4.36
C ARG A 25 -27.47 30.37 -4.57
N ILE A 26 -28.09 31.33 -3.91
CA ILE A 26 -29.51 31.67 -4.10
C ILE A 26 -29.58 32.79 -5.13
N VAL A 27 -30.22 32.53 -6.27
CA VAL A 27 -30.51 33.56 -7.29
C VAL A 27 -32.00 33.91 -7.22
N ILE A 28 -32.29 35.16 -6.91
CA ILE A 28 -33.64 35.71 -6.88
C ILE A 28 -33.83 36.52 -8.15
N GLU A 29 -34.75 36.10 -9.00
CA GLU A 29 -35.16 36.84 -10.20
C GLU A 29 -36.47 37.58 -9.92
N ALA A 30 -36.46 38.90 -10.08
CA ALA A 30 -37.65 39.73 -10.00
C ALA A 30 -38.00 40.23 -11.40
N VAL A 31 -39.25 40.04 -11.83
CA VAL A 31 -39.75 40.45 -13.14
C VAL A 31 -40.77 41.57 -12.97
N ASP A 32 -40.63 42.67 -13.70
CA ASP A 32 -41.61 43.76 -13.69
C ASP A 32 -42.77 43.52 -14.67
N LEU A 33 -43.80 44.38 -14.62
CA LEU A 33 -44.97 44.30 -15.52
C LEU A 33 -44.63 44.49 -17.01
N ALA A 34 -43.44 44.99 -17.33
CA ALA A 34 -42.94 45.14 -18.69
C ALA A 34 -42.02 43.98 -19.11
N GLY A 35 -41.90 42.92 -18.29
CA GLY A 35 -41.05 41.76 -18.55
C GLY A 35 -39.56 41.98 -18.27
N ARG A 36 -39.16 43.10 -17.65
CA ARG A 36 -37.76 43.37 -17.32
C ARG A 36 -37.36 42.56 -16.09
N VAL A 37 -36.26 41.82 -16.20
CA VAL A 37 -35.74 40.95 -15.14
C VAL A 37 -34.61 41.67 -14.38
N ARG A 38 -34.67 41.67 -13.05
CA ARG A 38 -33.53 41.96 -12.15
C ARG A 38 -33.14 40.72 -11.39
N ARG A 39 -31.83 40.47 -11.30
CA ARG A 39 -31.25 39.35 -10.55
C ARG A 39 -30.57 39.85 -9.29
N PHE A 40 -30.86 39.21 -8.16
CA PHE A 40 -30.10 39.34 -6.92
C PHE A 40 -29.50 37.98 -6.58
N THR A 41 -28.22 37.96 -6.23
CA THR A 41 -27.52 36.73 -5.85
C THR A 41 -27.07 36.83 -4.41
N LYS A 42 -27.42 35.83 -3.59
CA LYS A 42 -26.94 35.69 -2.21
C LYS A 42 -26.25 34.34 -2.06
N THR A 43 -25.06 34.35 -1.47
CA THR A 43 -24.40 33.12 -1.04
C THR A 43 -24.70 32.87 0.43
N VAL A 44 -25.16 31.67 0.76
CA VAL A 44 -25.32 31.20 2.14
C VAL A 44 -24.42 29.98 2.35
N ASN A 45 -23.69 29.95 3.46
CA ASN A 45 -22.88 28.79 3.82
C ASN A 45 -23.71 27.90 4.74
N PHE A 46 -23.90 26.66 4.34
CA PHE A 46 -24.55 25.64 5.15
C PHE A 46 -23.47 24.69 5.68
N VAL A 47 -23.66 24.19 6.89
CA VAL A 47 -22.74 23.22 7.51
C VAL A 47 -23.56 22.03 7.94
N ASN A 48 -23.36 20.90 7.26
CA ASN A 48 -23.98 19.65 7.65
C ASN A 48 -23.05 18.90 8.63
N SER A 49 -23.55 18.56 9.81
CA SER A 49 -22.79 17.72 10.75
C SER A 49 -22.87 16.27 10.27
N ARG A 50 -21.73 15.68 9.95
CA ARG A 50 -21.53 14.32 9.45
C ARG A 50 -20.49 13.55 10.28
N PRO A 51 -20.66 13.42 11.62
CA PRO A 51 -19.71 12.68 12.46
C PRO A 51 -19.54 11.22 12.04
N GLU A 52 -20.54 10.63 11.39
CA GLU A 52 -20.50 9.27 10.86
C GLU A 52 -19.54 9.09 9.68
N LEU A 53 -19.17 10.17 8.97
CA LEU A 53 -18.18 10.14 7.88
C LEU A 53 -16.79 10.57 8.33
N ALA A 54 -16.66 11.07 9.55
CA ALA A 54 -15.42 11.62 10.08
C ALA A 54 -14.37 10.54 10.29
N GLY A 55 -13.11 10.90 10.02
CA GLY A 55 -11.99 9.97 10.16
C GLY A 55 -11.00 10.08 9.02
N ILE A 56 -10.11 9.09 8.95
CA ILE A 56 -9.09 8.99 7.92
C ILE A 56 -9.50 7.85 7.00
N HIS A 57 -9.72 8.15 5.73
CA HIS A 57 -10.01 7.21 4.66
C HIS A 57 -8.76 7.03 3.81
N ASP A 58 -8.41 5.79 3.53
CA ASP A 58 -7.15 5.42 2.88
C ASP A 58 -7.43 4.33 1.85
N ALA A 59 -7.00 4.52 0.61
CA ALA A 59 -7.26 3.56 -0.46
C ALA A 59 -6.09 3.49 -1.44
N PHE A 60 -5.81 2.28 -1.90
CA PHE A 60 -4.93 2.08 -3.05
C PHE A 60 -5.70 2.44 -4.34
N ILE A 61 -5.00 3.06 -5.29
CA ILE A 61 -5.55 3.37 -6.61
C ILE A 61 -5.09 2.29 -7.57
N ASP A 62 -6.01 1.43 -7.99
CA ASP A 62 -5.75 0.30 -8.87
C ASP A 62 -6.13 0.65 -10.32
N PRO A 63 -5.20 0.48 -11.29
CA PRO A 63 -5.47 0.76 -12.70
C PRO A 63 -6.58 -0.13 -13.27
N ALA A 64 -7.48 0.47 -14.06
CA ALA A 64 -8.51 -0.28 -14.79
C ALA A 64 -7.94 -0.97 -16.05
N GLY A 65 -6.80 -0.49 -16.55
CA GLY A 65 -6.15 -0.98 -17.78
C GLY A 65 -4.73 -1.48 -17.54
N THR A 66 -3.86 -1.32 -18.54
CA THR A 66 -2.43 -1.63 -18.39
C THR A 66 -1.83 -0.72 -17.31
N PRO A 67 -1.30 -1.28 -16.21
CA PRO A 67 -0.75 -0.46 -15.14
C PRO A 67 0.41 0.39 -15.61
N ASP A 68 0.47 1.64 -15.17
CA ASP A 68 1.65 2.47 -15.27
C ASP A 68 1.79 3.36 -14.01
N VAL A 69 2.90 4.08 -13.92
CA VAL A 69 3.15 4.94 -12.75
C VAL A 69 2.11 6.06 -12.59
N ASP A 70 1.42 6.46 -13.65
CA ASP A 70 0.45 7.55 -13.68
C ASP A 70 -1.01 7.08 -13.46
N THR A 71 -1.25 5.77 -13.44
CA THR A 71 -2.58 5.15 -13.22
C THR A 71 -2.67 4.41 -11.89
N ALA A 72 -1.55 4.15 -11.22
CA ALA A 72 -1.52 3.54 -9.90
C ALA A 72 -1.04 4.50 -8.81
N GLY A 73 -1.53 4.31 -7.59
CA GLY A 73 -1.31 5.30 -6.55
C GLY A 73 -1.93 5.02 -5.20
N ARG A 74 -2.09 6.09 -4.42
CA ARG A 74 -2.79 6.08 -3.14
C ARG A 74 -3.53 7.37 -2.93
N VAL A 75 -4.74 7.30 -2.38
CA VAL A 75 -5.50 8.47 -1.94
C VAL A 75 -5.72 8.40 -0.43
N LEU A 76 -5.43 9.51 0.25
CA LEU A 76 -5.62 9.66 1.70
C LEU A 76 -6.49 10.89 1.94
N VAL A 77 -7.63 10.70 2.60
CA VAL A 77 -8.60 11.76 2.90
C VAL A 77 -8.88 11.79 4.40
N THR A 78 -8.77 12.96 5.02
CA THR A 78 -9.22 13.20 6.39
C THR A 78 -10.48 14.04 6.36
N VAL A 79 -11.57 13.48 6.90
CA VAL A 79 -12.90 14.10 6.99
C VAL A 79 -13.14 14.52 8.44
N ARG A 80 -13.68 15.73 8.63
CA ARG A 80 -14.12 16.24 9.92
C ARG A 80 -15.62 16.02 10.10
N ASP A 81 -16.09 16.10 11.34
CA ASP A 81 -17.50 15.94 11.73
C ASP A 81 -18.47 16.93 11.08
N ASN A 82 -17.98 17.93 10.36
CA ASN A 82 -18.78 18.89 9.61
C ASN A 82 -18.70 18.69 8.08
N GLY A 83 -18.23 17.52 7.65
CA GLY A 83 -18.07 17.14 6.24
C GLY A 83 -16.93 17.87 5.50
N LEU A 84 -16.19 18.78 6.14
CA LEU A 84 -14.97 19.35 5.55
C LEU A 84 -13.90 18.27 5.45
N PHE A 85 -13.21 18.21 4.32
CA PHE A 85 -12.11 17.30 4.13
C PHE A 85 -10.84 17.97 3.63
N THR A 86 -9.71 17.36 3.98
CA THR A 86 -8.41 17.58 3.36
C THR A 86 -7.88 16.24 2.89
N GLY A 87 -7.20 16.20 1.76
CA GLY A 87 -6.62 14.96 1.28
C GLY A 87 -5.38 15.17 0.45
N ARG A 88 -4.78 14.05 0.09
CA ARG A 88 -3.64 13.98 -0.80
C ARG A 88 -3.73 12.72 -1.64
N VAL A 89 -3.58 12.87 -2.94
CA VAL A 89 -3.43 11.76 -3.88
C VAL A 89 -1.97 11.66 -4.29
N TYR A 90 -1.41 10.46 -4.29
CA TYR A 90 -0.07 10.13 -4.75
C TYR A 90 -0.20 9.32 -6.03
N ILE A 91 0.09 9.93 -7.18
CA ILE A 91 0.08 9.31 -8.49
C ILE A 91 1.30 9.80 -9.27
N GLY A 92 1.95 8.93 -10.02
CA GLY A 92 3.14 9.25 -10.80
C GLY A 92 4.26 9.74 -9.90
N LYS A 93 4.82 10.90 -10.25
CA LYS A 93 6.03 11.45 -9.60
C LYS A 93 5.73 12.41 -8.44
N SER A 94 4.47 12.69 -8.14
CA SER A 94 4.10 13.74 -7.19
C SER A 94 2.86 13.41 -6.38
N GLY A 95 2.72 14.08 -5.25
CA GLY A 95 1.46 14.08 -4.50
C GLY A 95 0.72 15.39 -4.69
N VAL A 96 -0.55 15.34 -5.07
CA VAL A 96 -1.44 16.51 -5.21
C VAL A 96 -2.30 16.61 -3.96
N SER A 97 -2.18 17.72 -3.23
CA SER A 97 -3.02 18.00 -2.06
C SER A 97 -4.31 18.68 -2.50
N PHE A 98 -5.40 18.36 -1.82
CA PHE A 98 -6.71 18.91 -2.10
C PHE A 98 -7.52 19.11 -0.82
N ARG A 99 -8.61 19.87 -0.94
CA ARG A 99 -9.56 20.11 0.13
C ARG A 99 -10.94 20.39 -0.44
N GLY A 100 -11.96 20.11 0.34
CA GLY A 100 -13.34 20.17 -0.11
C GLY A 100 -14.33 20.02 1.04
N PHE A 101 -15.57 19.76 0.66
CA PHE A 101 -16.63 19.36 1.56
C PHE A 101 -17.45 18.24 0.93
N LEU A 102 -17.99 17.35 1.76
CA LEU A 102 -18.92 16.31 1.33
C LEU A 102 -20.32 16.91 1.22
N LYS A 103 -20.98 16.65 0.10
CA LYS A 103 -22.40 16.92 -0.12
C LYS A 103 -23.28 16.03 0.75
N ASN A 104 -24.59 16.27 0.73
CA ASN A 104 -25.55 15.50 1.52
C ASN A 104 -25.61 14.01 1.14
N ASP A 105 -25.30 13.68 -0.12
CA ASP A 105 -25.17 12.31 -0.64
C ASP A 105 -23.79 11.68 -0.38
N GLY A 106 -22.87 12.38 0.28
CA GLY A 106 -21.49 11.93 0.51
C GLY A 106 -20.53 12.23 -0.64
N THR A 107 -21.00 12.78 -1.76
CA THR A 107 -20.16 13.12 -2.91
C THR A 107 -19.19 14.26 -2.55
N ALA A 108 -17.93 14.11 -2.94
CA ALA A 108 -16.91 15.12 -2.74
C ALA A 108 -17.11 16.34 -3.64
N ARG A 109 -17.00 17.53 -3.06
CA ARG A 109 -16.93 18.79 -3.81
C ARG A 109 -15.67 19.56 -3.48
N PHE A 110 -14.86 19.81 -4.49
CA PHE A 110 -13.51 20.36 -4.34
C PHE A 110 -13.52 21.90 -4.32
N LEU A 111 -12.82 22.50 -3.34
CA LEU A 111 -12.86 23.96 -3.13
C LEU A 111 -12.14 24.79 -4.22
N SER A 112 -11.28 24.19 -5.05
CA SER A 112 -10.55 24.91 -6.09
C SER A 112 -11.47 25.42 -7.20
N ALA A 113 -12.48 24.62 -7.58
CA ALA A 113 -13.41 24.92 -8.67
C ALA A 113 -14.89 24.86 -8.23
N LEU A 114 -15.18 24.39 -7.01
CA LEU A 114 -16.53 24.04 -6.56
C LEU A 114 -17.21 23.00 -7.49
N GLU A 115 -16.40 22.07 -7.98
CA GLU A 115 -16.78 20.96 -8.86
C GLU A 115 -16.66 19.62 -8.12
N ASP A 116 -17.30 18.59 -8.68
CA ASP A 116 -17.35 17.23 -8.11
C ASP A 116 -16.14 16.37 -8.52
N SER A 117 -15.34 16.88 -9.44
CA SER A 117 -14.09 16.27 -9.87
C SER A 117 -12.93 17.27 -9.73
N LEU A 118 -11.74 16.75 -9.44
CA LEU A 118 -10.50 17.51 -9.37
C LEU A 118 -9.52 17.06 -10.45
N GLU A 119 -9.10 17.99 -11.31
CA GLU A 119 -8.01 17.72 -12.25
C GLU A 119 -6.70 17.40 -11.51
N ILE A 120 -6.17 16.21 -11.76
CA ILE A 120 -4.84 15.79 -11.31
C ILE A 120 -3.86 16.06 -12.45
N ALA A 121 -2.97 17.03 -12.25
CA ALA A 121 -1.94 17.37 -13.23
C ALA A 121 -0.54 17.29 -12.62
N LEU A 122 0.42 16.80 -13.42
CA LEU A 122 1.85 16.78 -13.09
C LEU A 122 2.59 17.88 -13.86
N GLY A 123 3.68 18.39 -13.27
CA GLY A 123 4.51 19.42 -13.89
C GLY A 123 4.04 20.86 -13.64
N ARG A 124 4.70 21.83 -14.27
CA ARG A 124 4.38 23.27 -14.21
C ARG A 124 4.59 23.92 -15.57
N GLY A 125 3.81 24.97 -15.87
CA GLY A 125 3.94 25.74 -17.10
C GLY A 125 3.75 24.87 -18.35
N ALA A 126 4.64 25.02 -19.33
CA ALA A 126 4.59 24.29 -20.60
C ALA A 126 4.78 22.76 -20.47
N GLY A 127 5.29 22.26 -19.33
CA GLY A 127 5.42 20.84 -19.04
C GLY A 127 4.28 20.27 -18.20
N ARG A 128 3.18 21.02 -18.03
CA ARG A 128 2.01 20.55 -17.30
C ARG A 128 1.27 19.50 -18.13
N ARG A 129 1.02 18.33 -17.56
CA ARG A 129 0.26 17.23 -18.17
C ARG A 129 -0.86 16.81 -17.22
N THR A 130 -2.09 16.81 -17.71
CA THR A 130 -3.23 16.23 -17.01
C THR A 130 -3.12 14.70 -17.01
N ILE A 131 -3.32 14.10 -15.85
CA ILE A 131 -3.31 12.65 -15.65
C ILE A 131 -4.72 12.11 -15.67
N GLY A 132 -5.65 12.84 -15.05
CA GLY A 132 -7.07 12.50 -15.01
C GLY A 132 -7.82 13.41 -14.05
N PHE A 133 -9.07 13.06 -13.79
CA PHE A 133 -10.00 13.80 -12.93
C PHE A 133 -10.44 12.90 -11.79
N LEU A 134 -10.08 13.29 -10.56
CA LEU A 134 -10.38 12.56 -9.34
C LEU A 134 -11.80 12.91 -8.86
N SER A 135 -12.63 11.91 -8.64
CA SER A 135 -13.93 12.04 -7.95
C SER A 135 -14.08 10.94 -6.91
N PHE A 136 -14.82 11.22 -5.83
CA PHE A 136 -15.11 10.20 -4.81
C PHE A 136 -16.40 10.50 -4.05
N VAL A 137 -16.95 9.45 -3.47
CA VAL A 137 -18.05 9.47 -2.51
C VAL A 137 -17.58 8.82 -1.21
N ILE A 138 -18.10 9.29 -0.08
CA ILE A 138 -17.91 8.64 1.22
C ILE A 138 -19.27 8.31 1.80
N ASP A 139 -19.49 7.02 2.02
CA ASP A 139 -20.68 6.48 2.67
C ASP A 139 -20.33 5.88 4.04
N ALA A 140 -21.25 5.98 5.00
CA ALA A 140 -21.02 5.50 6.36
C ALA A 140 -20.97 3.96 6.45
N GLY A 141 -21.65 3.27 5.54
CA GLY A 141 -21.70 1.80 5.46
C GLY A 141 -20.55 1.22 4.66
N THR A 142 -20.22 1.80 3.50
CA THR A 142 -19.22 1.24 2.56
C THR A 142 -17.88 1.96 2.55
N GLY A 143 -17.73 3.07 3.29
CA GLY A 143 -16.49 3.85 3.30
C GLY A 143 -16.33 4.73 2.07
N MET A 144 -15.08 5.01 1.69
CA MET A 144 -14.73 5.82 0.54
C MET A 144 -14.65 4.96 -0.71
N SER A 145 -15.21 5.45 -1.82
CA SER A 145 -14.98 4.89 -3.16
C SER A 145 -14.89 6.01 -4.18
N GLY A 146 -14.17 5.77 -5.28
CA GLY A 146 -14.03 6.76 -6.32
C GLY A 146 -13.13 6.32 -7.46
N ASP A 147 -12.99 7.23 -8.42
CA ASP A 147 -12.38 6.97 -9.71
C ASP A 147 -11.42 8.10 -10.10
N LEU A 148 -10.51 7.76 -10.99
CA LEU A 148 -9.73 8.67 -11.79
C LEU A 148 -10.16 8.50 -13.24
N ASP A 149 -10.85 9.49 -13.80
CA ASP A 149 -11.34 9.46 -15.17
C ASP A 149 -10.47 10.28 -16.13
N ASP A 150 -10.54 9.98 -17.42
CA ASP A 150 -9.86 10.76 -18.47
C ASP A 150 -10.53 12.10 -18.79
N GLN A 151 -11.76 12.31 -18.33
CA GLN A 151 -12.55 13.53 -18.54
C GLN A 151 -13.23 14.01 -17.25
N ALA A 152 -13.50 15.31 -17.17
CA ALA A 152 -14.26 15.90 -16.07
C ALA A 152 -15.74 15.51 -16.12
N GLY A 153 -16.39 15.38 -14.96
CA GLY A 153 -17.85 15.28 -14.86
C GLY A 153 -18.48 13.90 -15.05
N GLY A 154 -17.71 12.81 -14.93
CA GLY A 154 -18.26 11.44 -14.79
C GLY A 154 -18.80 10.80 -16.08
N GLY A 155 -18.31 11.21 -17.25
CA GLY A 155 -18.65 10.61 -18.56
C GLY A 155 -17.45 10.08 -19.35
N GLY A 156 -16.27 10.07 -18.73
CA GLY A 156 -15.02 9.60 -19.33
C GLY A 156 -14.83 8.08 -19.20
N SER A 157 -13.69 7.61 -19.71
CA SER A 157 -13.22 6.26 -19.40
C SER A 157 -12.49 6.28 -18.06
N THR A 158 -12.83 5.33 -17.19
CA THR A 158 -12.13 5.13 -15.92
C THR A 158 -10.71 4.64 -16.17
N LEU A 159 -9.74 5.42 -15.72
CA LEU A 159 -8.31 5.10 -15.79
C LEU A 159 -7.89 4.22 -14.61
N ALA A 160 -8.46 4.50 -13.44
CA ALA A 160 -8.21 3.78 -12.20
C ALA A 160 -9.37 3.97 -11.22
N SER A 161 -9.52 3.01 -10.31
CA SER A 161 -10.54 3.05 -9.25
C SER A 161 -9.89 2.85 -7.89
N PHE A 162 -10.60 3.23 -6.83
CA PHE A 162 -10.16 3.01 -5.46
C PHE A 162 -11.36 2.85 -4.54
N ALA A 163 -11.18 2.05 -3.51
CA ALA A 163 -12.12 1.93 -2.41
C ALA A 163 -11.39 1.66 -1.09
N GLY A 164 -12.00 2.03 0.02
CA GLY A 164 -11.45 1.74 1.34
C GLY A 164 -12.31 2.24 2.48
N GLU A 165 -12.36 1.45 3.56
CA GLU A 165 -13.04 1.87 4.78
C GLU A 165 -12.28 2.96 5.54
N VAL A 166 -13.00 3.60 6.47
CA VAL A 166 -12.40 4.51 7.45
C VAL A 166 -11.41 3.74 8.34
N ALA A 167 -10.34 4.40 8.76
CA ALA A 167 -9.43 3.93 9.79
C ALA A 167 -9.92 4.41 11.18
N PRO A 168 -10.61 3.54 11.96
CA PRO A 168 -11.31 3.97 13.17
C PRO A 168 -10.38 4.06 14.39
N HIS A 169 -9.18 3.50 14.28
CA HIS A 169 -8.32 3.29 15.44
C HIS A 169 -7.56 4.55 15.87
N SER A 170 -7.44 4.71 17.18
CA SER A 170 -6.79 5.83 17.84
C SER A 170 -6.35 5.44 19.26
N ASN A 171 -5.83 6.39 20.04
CA ASN A 171 -5.49 6.12 21.44
C ASN A 171 -6.73 5.87 22.32
N THR A 172 -7.91 6.37 21.92
CA THR A 172 -9.19 6.18 22.64
C THR A 172 -10.02 5.03 22.07
N ASN A 173 -9.77 4.65 20.82
CA ASN A 173 -10.33 3.45 20.18
C ASN A 173 -9.19 2.54 19.70
N PRO A 174 -8.53 1.79 20.59
CA PRO A 174 -7.33 1.05 20.23
C PRO A 174 -7.62 -0.11 19.27
N VAL A 175 -6.59 -0.53 18.53
CA VAL A 175 -6.59 -1.78 17.75
C VAL A 175 -6.95 -2.97 18.66
N PRO A 176 -7.76 -3.94 18.18
CA PRO A 176 -8.07 -5.16 18.92
C PRO A 176 -6.81 -5.93 19.33
N ASP A 177 -6.81 -6.48 20.54
CA ASP A 177 -5.66 -7.21 21.08
C ASP A 177 -5.30 -8.45 20.23
N ALA A 178 -6.26 -9.03 19.47
CA ALA A 178 -6.03 -10.12 18.53
C ALA A 178 -5.02 -9.78 17.41
N LEU A 179 -4.85 -8.50 17.08
CA LEU A 179 -3.89 -8.02 16.07
C LEU A 179 -2.56 -7.55 16.68
N LEU A 180 -2.37 -7.76 17.98
CA LEU A 180 -1.20 -7.32 18.73
C LEU A 180 -0.51 -8.52 19.40
N ASN A 181 0.81 -8.54 19.39
CA ASN A 181 1.59 -9.67 19.92
C ASN A 181 2.79 -9.24 20.79
N VAL A 182 3.05 -7.95 20.99
CA VAL A 182 4.17 -7.51 21.85
C VAL A 182 3.64 -7.00 23.17
N LEU A 183 4.07 -7.65 24.26
CA LEU A 183 3.79 -7.23 25.62
C LEU A 183 4.79 -6.16 26.11
N SER A 184 4.27 -5.17 26.83
CA SER A 184 5.06 -4.24 27.63
C SER A 184 4.32 -3.97 28.92
N ARG A 185 4.97 -4.23 30.06
CA ARG A 185 4.38 -4.09 31.41
C ARG A 185 3.02 -4.81 31.55
N GLY A 186 2.92 -6.03 31.01
CA GLY A 186 1.71 -6.87 31.10
C GLY A 186 0.58 -6.49 30.14
N ARG A 187 0.78 -5.55 29.21
CA ARG A 187 -0.23 -5.12 28.24
C ARG A 187 0.29 -5.26 26.81
N LEU A 188 -0.56 -5.69 25.88
CA LEU A 188 -0.23 -5.70 24.44
C LEU A 188 -0.11 -4.26 23.92
N VAL A 189 1.03 -3.93 23.31
CA VAL A 189 1.34 -2.55 22.88
C VAL A 189 1.57 -2.39 21.38
N ARG A 190 1.83 -3.47 20.66
CA ARG A 190 1.97 -3.47 19.20
C ARG A 190 1.84 -4.87 18.62
N GLY A 191 1.43 -4.97 17.37
CA GLY A 191 1.67 -6.11 16.50
C GLY A 191 3.03 -5.98 15.82
N ASN A 192 3.76 -7.08 15.72
CA ASN A 192 5.00 -7.21 14.97
C ASN A 192 4.84 -8.40 14.04
N TYR A 193 4.97 -8.16 12.75
CA TYR A 193 4.77 -9.15 11.70
C TYR A 193 6.00 -9.19 10.80
N ASN A 194 6.33 -10.40 10.35
CA ASN A 194 7.22 -10.61 9.22
C ASN A 194 6.35 -10.94 8.02
N ALA A 195 6.64 -10.32 6.88
CA ALA A 195 5.91 -10.51 5.64
C ALA A 195 6.88 -10.80 4.49
N VAL A 196 6.43 -11.61 3.56
CA VAL A 196 7.12 -12.00 2.34
C VAL A 196 6.27 -11.52 1.16
N PHE A 197 6.92 -10.93 0.16
CA PHE A 197 6.32 -10.54 -1.11
C PHE A 197 6.74 -11.57 -2.15
N GLY A 198 5.93 -12.61 -2.28
CA GLY A 198 6.22 -13.77 -3.12
C GLY A 198 5.93 -13.50 -4.59
N GLY A 199 6.86 -13.91 -5.45
CA GLY A 199 6.64 -13.91 -6.89
C GLY A 199 5.47 -14.84 -7.26
N LYS A 200 4.67 -14.43 -8.25
CA LYS A 200 3.61 -15.27 -8.83
C LYS A 200 3.69 -15.28 -10.35
N ALA A 201 2.98 -16.22 -10.97
CA ALA A 201 2.82 -16.23 -12.42
C ALA A 201 2.11 -14.95 -12.90
N GLN A 202 2.70 -14.28 -13.89
CA GLN A 202 2.20 -13.01 -14.41
C GLN A 202 1.09 -13.23 -15.45
N THR A 203 0.12 -12.32 -15.50
CA THR A 203 -0.92 -12.27 -16.53
C THR A 203 -0.92 -10.87 -17.16
N PRO A 204 -0.61 -10.73 -18.47
CA PRO A 204 -0.17 -11.78 -19.40
C PRO A 204 1.16 -12.43 -18.99
N VAL A 205 1.42 -13.65 -19.51
CA VAL A 205 2.62 -14.41 -19.19
C VAL A 205 3.87 -13.61 -19.55
N LEU A 206 4.74 -13.42 -18.57
CA LEU A 206 6.04 -12.78 -18.71
C LEU A 206 7.14 -13.81 -18.49
N ALA A 207 8.23 -13.74 -19.26
CA ALA A 207 9.37 -14.65 -19.06
C ALA A 207 10.00 -14.39 -17.69
N THR A 208 10.40 -15.45 -16.98
CA THR A 208 10.89 -15.41 -15.60
C THR A 208 12.18 -14.61 -15.44
N ASN A 209 12.96 -14.43 -16.51
CA ASN A 209 14.15 -13.58 -16.51
C ASN A 209 13.85 -12.07 -16.65
N LEU A 210 12.59 -11.67 -16.86
CA LEU A 210 12.21 -10.26 -17.02
C LEU A 210 11.71 -9.61 -15.73
N PHE A 211 11.54 -10.40 -14.66
CA PHE A 211 11.10 -9.92 -13.36
C PHE A 211 11.69 -10.76 -12.23
N PRO A 212 11.74 -10.23 -10.99
CA PRO A 212 12.37 -10.93 -9.87
C PRO A 212 11.74 -12.29 -9.55
N GLN A 213 12.58 -13.32 -9.40
CA GLN A 213 12.15 -14.67 -8.99
C GLN A 213 12.35 -14.94 -7.49
N GLY A 214 13.23 -14.20 -6.82
CA GLY A 214 13.33 -14.25 -5.37
C GLY A 214 12.19 -13.52 -4.66
N ASP A 215 12.09 -13.72 -3.35
CA ASP A 215 11.04 -13.10 -2.55
C ASP A 215 11.47 -11.75 -1.97
N GLY A 216 10.62 -10.74 -2.13
CA GLY A 216 10.72 -9.55 -1.30
C GLY A 216 10.32 -9.87 0.13
N PHE A 217 10.67 -9.00 1.08
CA PHE A 217 10.21 -9.16 2.46
C PHE A 217 10.13 -7.83 3.18
N ALA A 218 9.32 -7.81 4.24
CA ALA A 218 9.19 -6.66 5.12
C ALA A 218 8.91 -7.07 6.56
N ARG A 219 9.19 -6.12 7.45
CA ARG A 219 8.67 -6.11 8.82
C ARG A 219 7.58 -5.06 8.92
N ILE A 220 6.49 -5.42 9.59
CA ILE A 220 5.34 -4.55 9.81
C ILE A 220 5.13 -4.39 11.32
N PHE A 221 5.13 -3.14 11.78
CA PHE A 221 4.78 -2.79 13.15
C PHE A 221 3.45 -2.07 13.17
N LEU A 222 2.45 -2.67 13.81
CA LEU A 222 1.13 -2.08 14.02
C LEU A 222 1.02 -1.59 15.46
N ASP A 223 0.91 -0.28 15.67
CA ASP A 223 0.72 0.26 17.03
C ASP A 223 -0.76 0.27 17.47
N ARG A 224 -1.00 0.49 18.76
CA ARG A 224 -2.36 0.52 19.33
C ARG A 224 -3.26 1.58 18.70
N SER A 225 -2.70 2.61 18.05
CA SER A 225 -3.48 3.67 17.40
C SER A 225 -3.85 3.34 15.95
N GLY A 226 -3.54 2.12 15.50
CA GLY A 226 -3.77 1.65 14.14
C GLY A 226 -2.72 2.11 13.14
N LEU A 227 -1.65 2.80 13.56
CA LEU A 227 -0.60 3.22 12.64
C LEU A 227 0.37 2.05 12.39
N ALA A 228 0.38 1.57 11.15
CA ALA A 228 1.32 0.58 10.68
C ALA A 228 2.58 1.25 10.10
N ARG A 229 3.75 0.71 10.42
CA ARG A 229 5.05 1.09 9.84
C ARG A 229 5.69 -0.14 9.23
N VAL A 230 6.04 -0.03 7.96
CA VAL A 230 6.59 -1.13 7.15
C VAL A 230 8.00 -0.78 6.72
N SER A 231 8.91 -1.74 6.82
CA SER A 231 10.27 -1.60 6.31
C SER A 231 10.82 -2.93 5.81
N GLY A 232 11.45 -2.92 4.65
CA GLY A 232 11.88 -4.14 4.00
C GLY A 232 12.66 -3.91 2.72
N TYR A 233 12.69 -4.94 1.88
CA TYR A 233 13.31 -4.96 0.57
C TYR A 233 12.39 -5.66 -0.42
N LEU A 234 12.31 -5.15 -1.64
CA LEU A 234 11.78 -5.90 -2.76
C LEU A 234 12.88 -6.78 -3.35
N ALA A 235 12.48 -7.80 -4.11
CA ALA A 235 13.39 -8.81 -4.63
C ALA A 235 14.42 -8.29 -5.64
N ASP A 236 14.29 -7.06 -6.13
CA ASP A 236 15.29 -6.40 -6.98
C ASP A 236 16.34 -5.60 -6.18
N GLY A 237 16.28 -5.65 -4.84
CA GLY A 237 17.16 -4.91 -3.94
C GLY A 237 16.64 -3.54 -3.50
N ALA A 238 15.54 -3.04 -4.07
CA ALA A 238 14.99 -1.76 -3.67
C ALA A 238 14.54 -1.78 -2.21
N ARG A 239 14.99 -0.79 -1.44
CA ARG A 239 14.50 -0.62 -0.06
C ARG A 239 13.06 -0.14 -0.10
N TYR A 240 12.19 -0.83 0.63
CA TYR A 240 10.79 -0.51 0.76
C TYR A 240 10.49 0.03 2.16
N THR A 241 9.79 1.16 2.24
CA THR A 241 9.28 1.70 3.51
C THR A 241 7.89 2.28 3.30
N ALA A 242 6.92 1.89 4.11
CA ALA A 242 5.58 2.44 4.01
C ALA A 242 5.00 2.73 5.39
N SER A 243 3.94 3.52 5.40
CA SER A 243 3.10 3.71 6.56
C SER A 243 1.66 3.86 6.13
N GLY A 244 0.75 3.24 6.85
CA GLY A 244 -0.70 3.34 6.63
C GLY A 244 -1.44 3.18 7.94
N ARG A 245 -2.75 3.36 7.90
CA ARG A 245 -3.60 3.12 9.06
C ARG A 245 -4.43 1.88 8.81
N LEU A 246 -4.57 1.05 9.84
CA LEU A 246 -5.49 -0.09 9.82
C LEU A 246 -6.91 0.44 9.68
N ARG A 247 -7.59 -0.05 8.64
CA ARG A 247 -8.98 0.26 8.30
C ARG A 247 -9.92 -0.61 9.15
N LYS A 248 -11.20 -0.25 9.16
CA LYS A 248 -12.23 -0.92 9.98
C LYS A 248 -12.48 -2.38 9.59
N ASP A 249 -12.16 -2.74 8.36
CA ASP A 249 -12.18 -4.10 7.80
C ASP A 249 -10.86 -4.88 8.07
N ASP A 250 -10.03 -4.40 9.00
CA ASP A 250 -8.71 -4.96 9.33
C ASP A 250 -7.73 -5.01 8.14
N SER A 251 -7.94 -4.16 7.14
CA SER A 251 -7.05 -4.03 5.99
C SER A 251 -6.12 -2.82 6.09
N LEU A 252 -5.06 -2.82 5.27
CA LEU A 252 -4.02 -1.78 5.25
C LEU A 252 -3.52 -1.53 3.84
N VAL A 253 -3.50 -0.27 3.43
CA VAL A 253 -2.83 0.14 2.19
C VAL A 253 -1.32 0.21 2.39
N LEU A 254 -0.60 -0.61 1.63
CA LEU A 254 0.84 -0.56 1.45
C LEU A 254 1.14 0.29 0.22
N PHE A 255 1.98 1.33 0.35
CA PHE A 255 2.35 2.16 -0.79
C PHE A 255 3.69 2.85 -0.58
N ASN A 256 4.57 2.76 -1.59
CA ASN A 256 5.79 3.56 -1.67
C ASN A 256 6.13 3.89 -3.13
N VAL A 257 6.58 5.13 -3.36
CA VAL A 257 7.16 5.56 -4.64
C VAL A 257 8.65 5.25 -4.63
N LEU A 258 9.10 4.46 -5.61
CA LEU A 258 10.44 3.89 -5.69
C LEU A 258 11.25 4.48 -6.84
N TYR A 259 12.52 4.06 -6.94
CA TYR A 259 13.37 4.28 -8.12
C TYR A 259 13.54 5.74 -8.54
N ALA A 260 13.69 6.65 -7.57
CA ALA A 260 13.69 8.09 -7.81
C ALA A 260 12.45 8.58 -8.57
N ARG A 261 11.27 8.06 -8.18
CA ARG A 261 9.95 8.36 -8.78
C ARG A 261 9.79 7.82 -10.20
N GLN A 262 10.37 6.65 -10.47
CA GLN A 262 10.25 5.95 -11.75
C GLN A 262 9.58 4.59 -11.60
N GLY A 263 8.91 4.38 -10.47
CA GLY A 263 8.14 3.20 -10.19
C GLY A 263 7.52 3.30 -8.80
N LEU A 264 6.78 2.27 -8.44
CA LEU A 264 6.04 2.20 -7.18
C LEU A 264 5.87 0.74 -6.77
N PHE A 265 5.60 0.55 -5.50
CA PHE A 265 5.11 -0.71 -4.96
C PHE A 265 3.95 -0.43 -4.03
N GLY A 266 2.83 -1.10 -4.25
CA GLY A 266 1.70 -0.99 -3.36
C GLY A 266 0.51 -1.88 -3.69
N GLY A 267 -0.46 -1.84 -2.80
CA GLY A 267 -1.67 -2.63 -2.83
C GLY A 267 -2.22 -2.74 -1.42
N GLU A 268 -3.13 -3.67 -1.23
CA GLU A 268 -3.83 -3.85 0.05
C GLU A 268 -3.43 -5.18 0.69
N VAL A 269 -3.36 -5.19 2.01
CA VAL A 269 -3.13 -6.39 2.82
C VAL A 269 -4.14 -6.45 3.95
N ASP A 270 -4.62 -7.65 4.24
CA ASP A 270 -5.63 -7.93 5.25
C ASP A 270 -4.99 -8.66 6.43
N PHE A 271 -5.31 -8.21 7.63
CA PHE A 271 -4.89 -8.85 8.86
C PHE A 271 -5.97 -9.85 9.28
N SER A 272 -5.62 -11.14 9.32
CA SER A 272 -6.55 -12.18 9.78
C SER A 272 -5.81 -13.39 10.29
N ASP A 273 -6.33 -14.01 11.35
CA ASP A 273 -5.79 -15.25 11.93
C ASP A 273 -6.20 -16.45 11.07
N GLN A 274 -5.33 -16.83 10.13
CA GLN A 274 -5.50 -18.00 9.26
C GLN A 274 -4.55 -19.12 9.68
N THR A 275 -4.79 -20.35 9.24
CA THR A 275 -3.95 -21.52 9.56
C THR A 275 -2.46 -21.28 9.29
N ASP A 276 -2.14 -20.62 8.18
CA ASP A 276 -0.77 -20.46 7.67
C ASP A 276 -0.30 -19.00 7.59
N SER A 277 -1.11 -18.04 8.05
CA SER A 277 -0.78 -16.61 8.00
C SER A 277 -1.52 -15.81 9.06
N ASP A 278 -1.02 -14.62 9.37
CA ASP A 278 -1.68 -13.58 10.18
C ASP A 278 -1.93 -12.30 9.36
N LEU A 279 -1.37 -12.26 8.15
CA LEU A 279 -1.50 -11.19 7.18
C LEU A 279 -1.41 -11.78 5.79
N ALA A 280 -2.26 -11.35 4.88
CA ALA A 280 -2.20 -11.75 3.48
C ALA A 280 -2.54 -10.57 2.56
N GLY A 281 -2.14 -10.63 1.30
CA GLY A 281 -2.58 -9.70 0.27
C GLY A 281 -2.34 -10.31 -1.09
N THR A 282 -3.19 -10.00 -2.06
CA THR A 282 -3.12 -10.56 -3.41
C THR A 282 -2.89 -9.47 -4.43
N ASP A 283 -2.11 -9.79 -5.46
CA ASP A 283 -1.94 -8.93 -6.65
C ASP A 283 -1.46 -7.50 -6.34
N LEU A 284 -0.58 -7.36 -5.34
CA LEU A 284 0.11 -6.10 -5.08
C LEU A 284 0.89 -5.70 -6.33
N LEU A 285 0.74 -4.44 -6.71
CA LEU A 285 1.30 -3.86 -7.91
C LEU A 285 2.73 -3.38 -7.66
N TRP A 286 3.63 -3.86 -8.51
CA TRP A 286 5.00 -3.38 -8.54
C TRP A 286 5.33 -2.85 -9.94
N ILE A 287 5.63 -1.56 -10.05
CA ILE A 287 6.02 -0.94 -11.31
C ILE A 287 7.47 -0.48 -11.21
N ARG A 288 8.22 -0.73 -12.28
CA ARG A 288 9.57 -0.19 -12.44
C ARG A 288 9.79 0.18 -13.90
N ASN A 289 9.91 1.47 -14.19
CA ASN A 289 10.25 1.92 -15.55
C ASN A 289 11.69 1.56 -15.90
N ALA A 290 12.00 1.59 -17.20
CA ALA A 290 13.34 1.32 -17.70
C ALA A 290 14.39 2.27 -17.08
N GLN A 291 15.50 1.67 -16.64
CA GLN A 291 16.65 2.33 -16.06
C GLN A 291 17.91 1.76 -16.71
N THR A 292 18.31 2.31 -17.85
CA THR A 292 19.41 1.81 -18.68
C THR A 292 20.77 1.73 -17.98
N ARG A 293 20.95 2.43 -16.85
CA ARG A 293 22.16 2.38 -16.02
C ARG A 293 22.07 1.39 -14.85
N SER A 294 20.92 0.76 -14.64
CA SER A 294 20.78 -0.23 -13.59
C SER A 294 21.44 -1.54 -14.02
N PRO A 295 22.32 -2.13 -13.19
CA PRO A 295 22.89 -3.45 -13.49
C PRO A 295 21.87 -4.59 -13.34
N ILE A 296 20.77 -4.33 -12.62
CA ILE A 296 19.71 -5.31 -12.33
C ILE A 296 18.45 -4.86 -13.04
N TYR A 297 17.88 -5.70 -13.90
CA TYR A 297 16.68 -5.43 -14.71
C TYR A 297 16.66 -4.01 -15.33
N PRO A 298 17.57 -3.65 -16.26
CA PRO A 298 17.61 -2.30 -16.84
C PRO A 298 16.36 -1.97 -17.66
N ALA A 299 15.67 -2.95 -18.24
CA ALA A 299 14.38 -2.75 -18.91
C ALA A 299 13.24 -2.45 -17.92
N GLY A 300 13.36 -2.96 -16.68
CA GLY A 300 12.28 -2.95 -15.71
C GLY A 300 11.02 -3.67 -16.20
N TRP A 301 9.90 -3.34 -15.59
CA TRP A 301 8.55 -3.81 -15.92
C TRP A 301 7.62 -2.58 -15.85
N PRO A 302 7.64 -1.72 -16.88
CA PRO A 302 6.88 -0.46 -16.88
C PRO A 302 5.36 -0.68 -16.81
N ASN A 303 4.88 -1.83 -17.29
CA ASN A 303 3.48 -2.23 -17.24
C ASN A 303 3.08 -2.92 -15.93
N GLY A 304 4.00 -2.96 -14.97
CA GLY A 304 3.80 -3.62 -13.69
C GLY A 304 4.01 -5.14 -13.72
N VAL A 305 4.31 -5.67 -12.54
CA VAL A 305 4.15 -7.09 -12.18
C VAL A 305 3.32 -7.18 -10.91
N ARG A 306 2.70 -8.34 -10.69
CA ARG A 306 1.90 -8.65 -9.51
C ARG A 306 2.67 -9.57 -8.57
N VAL A 307 2.56 -9.32 -7.27
CA VAL A 307 3.11 -10.18 -6.21
C VAL A 307 2.05 -10.42 -5.15
N ASP A 308 2.12 -11.56 -4.49
CA ASP A 308 1.27 -11.84 -3.34
C ASP A 308 2.06 -11.59 -2.05
N THR A 309 1.36 -11.26 -0.98
CA THR A 309 1.93 -11.07 0.34
C THR A 309 1.42 -12.13 1.28
N VAL A 310 2.33 -12.73 2.05
CA VAL A 310 2.01 -13.56 3.19
C VAL A 310 2.85 -13.09 4.36
N GLY A 311 2.22 -12.93 5.51
CA GLY A 311 2.90 -12.57 6.74
C GLY A 311 2.40 -13.34 7.94
N THR A 312 3.27 -13.46 8.93
CA THR A 312 2.97 -14.09 10.21
C THR A 312 3.33 -13.15 11.34
N PHE A 313 2.65 -13.30 12.46
CA PHE A 313 3.10 -12.72 13.71
C PHE A 313 4.53 -13.15 13.99
N PHE A 314 5.36 -12.15 14.27
CA PHE A 314 6.71 -12.36 14.72
C PHE A 314 6.85 -11.84 16.15
N GLN A 315 6.82 -12.74 17.10
CA GLN A 315 7.45 -12.52 18.39
C GLN A 315 8.86 -13.07 18.30
N ARG A 316 9.80 -12.58 19.13
CA ARG A 316 11.05 -13.33 19.35
C ARG A 316 10.60 -14.73 19.78
N PRO A 317 10.83 -15.78 18.98
CA PRO A 317 10.30 -17.07 19.33
C PRO A 317 11.02 -17.57 20.58
N ASP A 318 10.31 -18.22 21.49
CA ASP A 318 10.96 -19.06 22.52
C ASP A 318 11.74 -20.20 21.85
N SER A 319 11.36 -20.55 20.61
CA SER A 319 12.04 -21.49 19.73
C SER A 319 11.96 -21.04 18.26
N LEU A 320 13.10 -20.94 17.58
CA LEU A 320 13.25 -20.78 16.13
C LEU A 320 13.04 -22.11 15.38
N ASP A 321 12.21 -23.00 15.92
CA ASP A 321 11.83 -24.25 15.27
C ASP A 321 10.66 -24.00 14.29
N PHE A 322 10.99 -24.02 13.01
CA PHE A 322 10.10 -24.01 11.87
C PHE A 322 9.85 -25.43 11.31
N GLY A 323 10.03 -26.47 12.12
CA GLY A 323 9.83 -27.88 11.76
C GLY A 323 11.14 -28.63 11.47
N GLN A 324 12.28 -28.01 11.76
CA GLN A 324 13.61 -28.53 11.45
C GLN A 324 14.18 -29.37 12.61
N GLY A 325 13.60 -29.30 13.81
CA GLY A 325 13.98 -30.10 14.96
C GLY A 325 15.29 -29.66 15.64
N ALA A 326 15.91 -30.56 16.40
CA ALA A 326 17.11 -30.27 17.18
C ALA A 326 18.33 -29.98 16.29
N ALA A 327 19.29 -29.20 16.81
CA ALA A 327 20.54 -28.92 16.10
C ALA A 327 21.31 -30.21 15.79
N ASP A 328 21.72 -30.38 14.52
CA ASP A 328 22.60 -31.45 14.08
C ASP A 328 23.83 -30.86 13.37
N THR A 329 24.94 -30.75 14.09
CA THR A 329 26.18 -30.18 13.56
C THR A 329 26.94 -31.12 12.62
N VAL A 330 26.48 -32.37 12.47
CA VAL A 330 27.11 -33.39 11.63
C VAL A 330 26.41 -33.45 10.28
N ASN A 331 25.08 -33.55 10.26
CA ASN A 331 24.29 -33.71 9.03
C ASN A 331 23.55 -32.43 8.62
N GLY A 332 23.41 -31.47 9.53
CA GLY A 332 22.51 -30.33 9.35
C GLY A 332 21.09 -30.72 9.73
N ASN A 333 20.36 -29.77 10.32
CA ASN A 333 18.94 -29.92 10.61
C ASN A 333 18.07 -29.02 9.73
N ALA A 334 18.64 -28.27 8.79
CA ALA A 334 17.90 -27.47 7.81
C ALA A 334 18.71 -27.34 6.50
N ASN A 335 18.03 -26.96 5.43
CA ASN A 335 18.62 -26.68 4.13
C ASN A 335 18.53 -25.20 3.81
N LEU A 336 19.66 -24.61 3.41
CA LEU A 336 19.74 -23.30 2.78
C LEU A 336 19.80 -23.51 1.26
N ILE A 337 18.75 -23.08 0.56
CA ILE A 337 18.54 -23.38 -0.85
C ILE A 337 18.59 -22.07 -1.64
N PHE A 338 19.29 -22.08 -2.77
CA PHE A 338 19.36 -20.98 -3.73
C PHE A 338 18.87 -21.47 -5.09
N ALA A 339 18.02 -20.69 -5.75
CA ALA A 339 17.50 -21.00 -7.08
C ALA A 339 17.39 -19.74 -7.94
N ASP A 340 17.30 -19.93 -9.27
CA ASP A 340 17.20 -18.86 -10.27
C ASP A 340 18.35 -17.86 -10.20
N GLY A 341 18.14 -16.62 -10.65
CA GLY A 341 19.16 -15.56 -10.58
C GLY A 341 20.42 -15.92 -11.36
N LEU A 342 20.28 -16.42 -12.58
CA LEU A 342 21.38 -16.91 -13.43
C LEU A 342 22.17 -18.12 -12.88
N LEU A 343 21.66 -18.84 -11.89
CA LEU A 343 22.21 -20.15 -11.52
C LEU A 343 21.86 -21.19 -12.60
N SER A 344 22.85 -22.00 -12.98
CA SER A 344 22.67 -23.15 -13.89
C SER A 344 21.81 -24.25 -13.26
N MET A 345 21.82 -24.35 -11.93
CA MET A 345 20.98 -25.24 -11.14
C MET A 345 20.85 -24.74 -9.71
N ALA A 346 19.80 -25.18 -9.02
CA ALA A 346 19.62 -24.85 -7.61
C ALA A 346 20.79 -25.38 -6.76
N VAL A 347 21.26 -24.56 -5.83
CA VAL A 347 22.37 -24.89 -4.91
C VAL A 347 21.78 -25.10 -3.52
N THR A 348 22.06 -26.24 -2.90
CA THR A 348 21.61 -26.56 -1.54
C THR A 348 22.78 -26.77 -0.61
N HIS A 349 22.71 -26.13 0.56
CA HIS A 349 23.69 -26.27 1.62
C HIS A 349 23.03 -26.71 2.94
N PRO A 350 23.44 -27.84 3.53
CA PRO A 350 22.94 -28.24 4.82
C PRO A 350 23.48 -27.31 5.91
N VAL A 351 22.65 -26.92 6.86
CA VAL A 351 23.02 -26.06 7.99
C VAL A 351 22.45 -26.61 9.28
N SER A 352 23.19 -26.42 10.37
CA SER A 352 22.68 -26.65 11.72
C SER A 352 22.21 -25.33 12.31
N ILE A 353 20.94 -25.25 12.68
CA ILE A 353 20.32 -24.11 13.35
C ILE A 353 19.84 -24.59 14.71
N ASP A 354 20.43 -24.04 15.77
CA ASP A 354 19.95 -24.26 17.14
C ASP A 354 18.58 -23.58 17.33
N PRO A 355 17.51 -24.34 17.61
CA PRO A 355 16.17 -23.77 17.74
C PRO A 355 16.04 -22.84 18.95
N LEU A 356 16.83 -23.00 20.00
CA LEU A 356 16.72 -22.16 21.21
C LEU A 356 17.56 -20.89 21.10
N THR A 357 18.77 -21.01 20.54
CA THR A 357 19.73 -19.89 20.50
C THR A 357 19.77 -19.16 19.16
N GLY A 358 19.27 -19.78 18.09
CA GLY A 358 19.43 -19.30 16.72
C GLY A 358 20.86 -19.37 16.20
N ARG A 359 21.76 -20.07 16.92
CA ARG A 359 23.14 -20.25 16.49
C ARG A 359 23.17 -21.11 15.23
N VAL A 360 23.84 -20.59 14.21
CA VAL A 360 24.02 -21.26 12.92
C VAL A 360 25.43 -21.85 12.82
N VAL A 361 25.54 -23.11 12.41
CA VAL A 361 26.79 -23.80 12.08
C VAL A 361 26.69 -24.35 10.66
N PRO A 362 27.58 -23.95 9.74
CA PRO A 362 27.68 -24.55 8.41
C PRO A 362 27.99 -26.05 8.50
N VAL A 363 27.39 -26.85 7.62
CA VAL A 363 27.67 -28.28 7.47
C VAL A 363 28.22 -28.54 6.06
N PRO A 364 29.37 -29.24 5.91
CA PRO A 364 30.29 -29.64 6.98
C PRO A 364 30.95 -28.43 7.64
N ALA A 365 31.32 -28.58 8.91
CA ALA A 365 31.96 -27.51 9.67
C ALA A 365 33.24 -27.00 8.99
N GLY A 366 33.41 -25.68 8.92
CA GLY A 366 34.58 -25.03 8.34
C GLY A 366 34.50 -24.73 6.83
N THR A 367 33.41 -25.11 6.15
CA THR A 367 33.17 -24.66 4.77
C THR A 367 33.17 -23.13 4.67
N ARG A 368 33.67 -22.63 3.54
CA ARG A 368 33.70 -21.21 3.17
C ARG A 368 32.86 -20.91 1.94
N ASP A 369 32.08 -21.89 1.47
CA ASP A 369 31.27 -21.77 0.27
C ASP A 369 30.03 -20.93 0.50
N TYR A 370 29.56 -20.88 1.73
CA TYR A 370 28.44 -20.05 2.14
C TYR A 370 28.57 -19.60 3.59
N ARG A 371 27.76 -18.62 3.96
CA ARG A 371 27.58 -18.17 5.33
C ARG A 371 26.13 -17.79 5.53
N LEU A 372 25.51 -18.29 6.60
CA LEU A 372 24.20 -17.88 7.06
C LEU A 372 24.31 -17.21 8.44
N GLY A 373 23.82 -15.98 8.55
CA GLY A 373 23.59 -15.29 9.82
C GLY A 373 22.10 -15.09 10.04
N LEU A 374 21.63 -15.40 11.24
CA LEU A 374 20.23 -15.27 11.64
C LEU A 374 20.09 -14.32 12.84
N SER A 375 19.13 -13.41 12.77
CA SER A 375 18.79 -12.50 13.86
C SER A 375 17.52 -12.97 14.57
N ALA A 376 17.67 -13.68 15.70
CA ALA A 376 16.54 -14.21 16.47
C ALA A 376 15.52 -13.13 16.90
N GLY A 377 15.95 -11.88 17.08
CA GLY A 377 15.08 -10.78 17.49
C GLY A 377 14.22 -10.17 16.38
N SER A 378 14.52 -10.46 15.10
CA SER A 378 13.76 -9.94 13.95
C SER A 378 13.34 -11.01 12.95
N GLY A 379 13.87 -12.23 13.05
CA GLY A 379 13.69 -13.29 12.07
C GLY A 379 14.41 -13.00 10.75
N GLN A 380 15.18 -11.91 10.66
CA GLN A 380 15.93 -11.61 9.44
C GLN A 380 17.17 -12.49 9.36
N PHE A 381 17.48 -12.95 8.15
CA PHE A 381 18.70 -13.66 7.87
C PHE A 381 19.44 -13.04 6.68
N SER A 382 20.75 -13.22 6.64
CA SER A 382 21.59 -12.72 5.55
C SER A 382 22.89 -13.49 5.49
N GLY A 383 23.58 -13.36 4.35
CA GLY A 383 24.74 -14.17 4.12
C GLY A 383 25.38 -13.97 2.76
N TYR A 384 26.23 -14.93 2.41
CA TYR A 384 26.75 -15.08 1.06
C TYR A 384 26.83 -16.55 0.67
N PHE A 385 26.92 -16.81 -0.63
CA PHE A 385 27.30 -18.10 -1.19
C PHE A 385 28.19 -17.91 -2.44
N ASN A 386 28.93 -18.94 -2.82
CA ASN A 386 29.69 -18.97 -4.06
C ASN A 386 28.73 -19.29 -5.22
N HIS A 387 28.47 -18.31 -6.08
CA HIS A 387 27.68 -18.47 -7.29
C HIS A 387 28.50 -19.19 -8.35
N ASP A 388 27.87 -20.03 -9.17
CA ASP A 388 28.50 -20.75 -10.29
C ASP A 388 29.07 -19.83 -11.39
N GLY A 389 28.72 -18.54 -11.39
CA GLY A 389 29.35 -17.50 -12.21
C GLY A 389 30.72 -17.05 -11.68
N GLY A 390 31.27 -17.71 -10.66
CA GLY A 390 32.63 -17.49 -10.15
C GLY A 390 32.77 -16.30 -9.19
N TYR A 391 31.69 -15.86 -8.55
CA TYR A 391 31.69 -14.75 -7.58
C TYR A 391 30.89 -15.08 -6.33
N ARG A 392 31.09 -14.30 -5.26
CA ARG A 392 30.26 -14.39 -4.05
C ARG A 392 29.01 -13.53 -4.19
N ALA A 393 27.86 -14.17 -4.26
CA ALA A 393 26.57 -13.51 -4.19
C ALA A 393 26.17 -13.30 -2.72
N THR A 394 25.59 -12.14 -2.42
CA THR A 394 25.04 -11.84 -1.09
C THR A 394 23.53 -11.95 -1.10
N TYR A 395 22.97 -12.49 -0.03
CA TYR A 395 21.53 -12.72 0.06
C TYR A 395 20.97 -12.18 1.38
N ARG A 396 19.66 -12.02 1.40
CA ARG A 396 18.90 -11.53 2.56
C ARG A 396 17.48 -12.08 2.51
N GLY A 397 16.91 -12.29 3.68
CA GLY A 397 15.54 -12.78 3.79
C GLY A 397 14.99 -12.63 5.20
N ILE A 398 13.81 -13.21 5.39
CA ILE A 398 13.08 -13.19 6.64
C ILE A 398 12.44 -14.56 6.93
N LEU A 399 12.29 -14.88 8.21
CA LEU A 399 11.56 -16.05 8.66
C LEU A 399 10.07 -15.76 8.82
N LEU A 400 9.25 -16.70 8.36
CA LEU A 400 7.84 -16.87 8.70
C LEU A 400 7.70 -18.06 9.65
N SER A 401 6.75 -17.99 10.58
CA SER A 401 6.69 -18.90 11.75
C SER A 401 5.36 -19.63 11.93
N LYS A 402 4.47 -19.60 10.92
CA LYS A 402 3.11 -20.17 11.04
C LYS A 402 2.77 -21.13 9.91
N GLY A 403 2.12 -22.24 10.29
CA GLY A 403 1.58 -23.23 9.39
C GLY A 403 2.54 -23.75 8.31
N ALA A 404 2.02 -23.96 7.10
CA ALA A 404 2.76 -24.41 5.92
C ALA A 404 3.79 -23.37 5.43
N ASN A 405 3.63 -22.10 5.80
CA ASN A 405 4.55 -21.02 5.45
C ASN A 405 5.75 -20.92 6.39
N LYS A 406 5.95 -21.87 7.32
CA LYS A 406 7.14 -21.91 8.19
C LYS A 406 8.41 -22.08 7.37
N GLY A 407 9.35 -21.15 7.52
CA GLY A 407 10.62 -21.20 6.82
C GLY A 407 11.24 -19.83 6.62
N GLY A 408 12.38 -19.79 5.93
CA GLY A 408 13.02 -18.57 5.49
C GLY A 408 12.76 -18.31 4.01
N PHE A 409 12.53 -17.05 3.67
CA PHE A 409 12.24 -16.58 2.31
C PHE A 409 13.01 -15.29 2.03
N GLY A 410 13.46 -15.11 0.81
CA GLY A 410 14.22 -13.93 0.44
C GLY A 410 14.81 -14.01 -0.96
N PHE A 411 15.82 -13.16 -1.19
CA PHE A 411 16.46 -13.06 -2.50
C PHE A 411 17.97 -12.83 -2.41
N PHE A 412 18.63 -13.11 -3.53
CA PHE A 412 19.95 -12.62 -3.88
C PHE A 412 19.91 -11.96 -5.26
N LEU A 413 20.92 -11.14 -5.56
CA LEU A 413 21.05 -10.50 -6.87
C LEU A 413 22.29 -11.02 -7.56
N SER A 414 22.11 -11.47 -8.80
CA SER A 414 23.21 -11.94 -9.62
C SER A 414 23.99 -10.78 -10.24
N ARG A 415 25.21 -11.05 -10.67
CA ARG A 415 26.07 -10.09 -11.37
C ARG A 415 26.12 -10.41 -12.85
N GLY A 416 25.99 -9.40 -13.69
CA GLY A 416 26.11 -9.51 -15.14
C GLY A 416 25.44 -8.36 -15.85
N PRO A 417 25.56 -8.27 -17.18
CA PRO A 417 24.59 -7.53 -17.98
C PRO A 417 23.20 -8.15 -17.73
N ASP A 418 22.21 -7.32 -17.44
CA ASP A 418 20.84 -7.74 -17.11
C ASP A 418 20.76 -8.68 -15.90
N GLY A 419 21.49 -8.35 -14.82
CA GLY A 419 21.46 -9.15 -13.60
C GLY A 419 20.04 -9.38 -13.07
N GLU A 420 19.83 -10.57 -12.53
CA GLU A 420 18.56 -11.13 -12.14
C GLU A 420 18.49 -11.31 -10.62
N SER A 421 17.27 -11.52 -10.13
CA SER A 421 17.01 -11.88 -8.74
C SER A 421 16.71 -13.36 -8.65
N GLY A 422 17.47 -14.08 -7.82
CA GLY A 422 17.21 -15.46 -7.48
C GLY A 422 16.68 -15.61 -6.05
N GLY A 423 15.97 -16.70 -5.79
CA GLY A 423 15.40 -17.02 -4.48
C GLY A 423 16.43 -17.56 -3.51
N VAL A 424 16.26 -17.24 -2.23
CA VAL A 424 16.91 -17.97 -1.13
C VAL A 424 15.85 -18.44 -0.15
N SER A 425 15.87 -19.71 0.20
CA SER A 425 14.99 -20.27 1.21
C SER A 425 15.72 -21.05 2.30
N ILE A 426 15.10 -21.11 3.47
CA ILE A 426 15.52 -21.96 4.60
C ILE A 426 14.35 -22.88 4.92
N ALA A 427 14.54 -24.18 4.75
CA ALA A 427 13.50 -25.17 5.00
C ALA A 427 14.06 -26.35 5.81
N PRO A 428 13.21 -27.13 6.50
CA PRO A 428 13.61 -28.42 7.04
C PRO A 428 14.18 -29.34 5.94
N PRO A 429 15.03 -30.33 6.28
CA PRO A 429 15.47 -31.33 5.33
C PRO A 429 14.24 -32.07 4.81
N SER A 430 14.15 -32.28 3.50
CA SER A 430 13.12 -33.15 2.92
C SER A 430 13.28 -34.54 3.54
N SER A 431 12.25 -35.00 4.24
CA SER A 431 12.19 -36.33 4.86
C SER A 431 12.27 -37.46 3.85
#